data_AF-A0A2D7I5J3-F1
#
_entry.id   AF-A0A2D7I5J3-F1
#
_cell.length_a   1.000
_cell.length_b   1.000
_cell.length_c   1.000
_cell.angle_alpha   90.00
_cell.angle_beta   90.00
_cell.angle_gamma   90.00
#
_symmetry.space_group_name_H-M   'P 1'
#
loop_
_entity.id
_entity.type
_entity.pdbx_description
1 polymer ?
#
loop_
_entity_poly.entity_id
_entity_poly.type
_entity_poly.pdbx_seq_one_letter_code
_entity_poly.pdbx_strand_id
1 'polypeptide(L)'
;MARLRKDFTVPLLKNGKITEDAFTRVTGETDFPSTGALIVDLTSWQEHRSELLGRADPIGIELAAGESPSEIADDLGNLSLVALDFPAFSDGRAFSSARLLRERYHFKGEVRAVGDVLLEQLHFMSRVGFDSFVLDSEDPVQEWLIAQDDLNLWYQPTEDGRITVRQKRRG
;
A
#
# COMPACT_ATOMS: atom_id res chain seq x y z
N MET A 1 -6.52 25.69 4.66
CA MET A 1 -5.75 25.98 3.43
C MET A 1 -5.19 24.67 2.91
N ALA A 2 -6.00 23.91 2.17
CA ALA A 2 -5.61 22.61 1.63
C ALA A 2 -4.64 22.85 0.48
N ARG A 3 -3.36 22.51 0.68
CA ARG A 3 -2.43 22.35 -0.43
C ARG A 3 -2.72 20.97 -1.03
N LEU A 4 -3.48 20.95 -2.12
CA LEU A 4 -3.28 19.93 -3.14
C LEU A 4 -1.83 20.07 -3.60
N ARG A 5 -0.95 19.16 -3.21
CA ARG A 5 0.29 18.97 -3.96
C ARG A 5 -0.11 18.20 -5.23
N LYS A 6 -0.58 18.96 -6.23
CA LYS A 6 -0.37 18.57 -7.64
C LYS A 6 1.14 18.51 -7.83
N ASP A 7 1.61 17.49 -8.54
CA ASP A 7 2.99 17.29 -8.96
C ASP A 7 3.88 16.63 -7.90
N PHE A 8 3.81 15.31 -7.81
CA PHE A 8 4.99 14.56 -7.40
C PHE A 8 5.23 13.39 -8.34
N THR A 9 6.34 13.49 -9.06
CA THR A 9 7.25 12.38 -9.33
C THR A 9 7.76 11.82 -8.00
N VAL A 10 6.88 11.40 -7.07
CA VAL A 10 7.35 10.82 -5.80
C VAL A 10 7.91 9.45 -6.17
N PRO A 11 9.17 9.16 -5.83
CA PRO A 11 9.61 7.78 -5.83
C PRO A 11 8.77 7.03 -4.80
N LEU A 12 8.12 5.95 -5.22
CA LEU A 12 7.46 5.03 -4.30
C LEU A 12 8.45 3.92 -3.91
N LEU A 13 8.32 3.41 -2.69
CA LEU A 13 9.03 2.22 -2.27
C LEU A 13 8.15 1.01 -2.54
N LYS A 14 8.52 0.16 -3.50
CA LYS A 14 7.79 -1.06 -3.83
C LYS A 14 8.68 -2.28 -3.77
N ASN A 15 8.26 -3.29 -3.02
CA ASN A 15 9.02 -4.52 -2.77
C ASN A 15 10.49 -4.24 -2.36
N GLY A 16 10.69 -3.23 -1.53
CA GLY A 16 12.02 -2.82 -1.05
C GLY A 16 12.89 -2.08 -2.07
N LYS A 17 12.31 -1.64 -3.20
CA LYS A 17 13.01 -0.88 -4.25
C LYS A 17 12.29 0.43 -4.53
N ILE A 18 13.08 1.49 -4.66
CA ILE A 18 12.58 2.78 -5.11
C ILE A 18 12.22 2.69 -6.60
N THR A 19 10.98 3.05 -6.94
CA THR A 19 10.39 2.96 -8.28
C THR A 19 9.58 4.22 -8.57
N GLU A 20 9.43 4.58 -9.84
CA GLU A 20 8.53 5.67 -10.24
C GLU A 20 7.06 5.25 -10.10
N ASP A 21 6.20 6.17 -9.66
CA ASP A 21 4.76 5.91 -9.64
C ASP A 21 4.16 5.99 -11.04
N ALA A 22 3.65 4.87 -11.54
CA ALA A 22 2.98 4.80 -12.84
C ALA A 22 1.51 5.21 -12.78
N PHE A 23 0.91 5.31 -11.59
CA PHE A 23 -0.51 5.61 -11.41
C PHE A 23 -0.74 7.11 -11.23
N THR A 24 -1.67 7.66 -12.01
CA THR A 24 -2.15 9.04 -11.81
C THR A 24 -3.38 9.04 -10.91
N ARG A 25 -3.35 9.81 -9.82
CA ARG A 25 -4.50 9.96 -8.92
C ARG A 25 -5.52 10.95 -9.48
N VAL A 26 -6.78 10.52 -9.52
CA VAL A 26 -7.93 11.28 -9.99
C VAL A 26 -9.01 11.21 -8.90
N THR A 27 -9.37 12.35 -8.29
CA THR A 27 -10.25 12.39 -7.12
C THR A 27 -11.41 13.35 -7.37
N GLY A 28 -12.65 12.88 -7.24
CA GLY A 28 -13.86 13.68 -7.45
C GLY A 28 -14.01 14.26 -8.88
N GLU A 29 -13.25 13.76 -9.85
CA GLU A 29 -13.37 14.15 -11.25
C GLU A 29 -14.27 13.16 -11.99
N THR A 30 -14.95 13.66 -13.02
CA THR A 30 -15.82 12.88 -13.91
C THR A 30 -15.23 12.71 -15.31
N ASP A 31 -14.05 13.29 -15.56
CA ASP A 31 -13.32 13.20 -16.83
C ASP A 31 -12.04 12.39 -16.61
N PHE A 32 -12.12 11.08 -16.83
CA PHE A 32 -11.00 10.19 -16.64
C PHE A 32 -10.09 10.20 -17.88
N PRO A 33 -8.77 10.40 -17.73
CA PRO A 33 -7.84 10.33 -18.86
C PRO A 33 -8.00 9.02 -19.62
N SER A 34 -8.21 9.08 -20.94
CA SER A 34 -8.51 7.88 -21.75
C SER A 34 -7.36 6.86 -21.82
N THR A 35 -6.15 7.28 -21.46
CA THR A 35 -4.94 6.43 -21.40
C THR A 35 -4.18 6.65 -20.11
N GLY A 36 -3.38 5.66 -19.73
CA GLY A 36 -2.55 5.68 -18.53
C GLY A 36 -3.21 5.00 -17.33
N ALA A 37 -2.37 4.50 -16.42
CA ALA A 37 -2.85 3.86 -15.21
C ALA A 37 -3.42 4.92 -14.26
N LEU A 38 -4.60 4.65 -13.70
CA LEU A 38 -5.30 5.58 -12.82
C LEU A 38 -5.53 4.97 -11.44
N ILE A 39 -5.56 5.83 -10.43
CA ILE A 39 -6.13 5.52 -9.12
C ILE A 39 -7.27 6.50 -8.84
N VAL A 40 -8.45 5.96 -8.53
CA VAL A 40 -9.66 6.74 -8.24
C VAL A 40 -10.12 6.53 -6.80
N ASP A 41 -10.86 7.49 -6.24
CA ASP A 41 -11.52 7.28 -4.95
C ASP A 41 -12.73 6.33 -5.06
N LEU A 42 -13.20 5.82 -3.92
CA LEU A 42 -14.33 4.90 -3.87
C LEU A 42 -15.63 5.48 -4.48
N THR A 43 -15.85 6.79 -4.32
CA THR A 43 -17.07 7.45 -4.82
C THR A 43 -17.06 7.47 -6.35
N SER A 44 -15.98 7.94 -6.96
CA SER A 44 -15.77 7.91 -8.42
C SER A 44 -15.86 6.49 -8.97
N TRP A 45 -15.31 5.49 -8.26
CA TRP A 45 -15.46 4.08 -8.65
C TRP A 45 -16.92 3.64 -8.70
N GLN A 46 -17.70 3.94 -7.65
CA GLN A 46 -19.10 3.52 -7.56
C GLN A 46 -19.98 4.21 -8.62
N GLU A 47 -19.75 5.49 -8.88
CA GLU A 47 -20.53 6.28 -9.84
C GLU A 47 -20.18 5.91 -11.30
N HIS A 48 -18.91 5.65 -11.59
CA HIS A 48 -18.41 5.44 -12.96
C HIS A 48 -17.90 4.02 -13.23
N ARG A 49 -18.33 3.05 -12.43
CA ARG A 49 -17.84 1.66 -12.45
C ARG A 49 -17.74 1.05 -13.85
N SER A 50 -18.78 1.19 -14.66
CA SER A 50 -18.83 0.58 -16.00
C SER A 50 -17.83 1.21 -16.97
N GLU A 51 -17.61 2.52 -16.87
CA GLU A 51 -16.63 3.25 -17.68
C GLU A 51 -15.20 2.88 -17.27
N LEU A 52 -14.94 2.85 -15.96
CA LEU A 52 -13.63 2.52 -15.39
C LEU A 52 -13.23 1.06 -15.65
N LEU A 53 -14.16 0.12 -15.57
CA LEU A 53 -13.93 -1.29 -15.93
C LEU A 53 -13.74 -1.49 -17.45
N GLY A 54 -14.25 -0.57 -18.28
CA GLY A 54 -14.09 -0.62 -19.73
C GLY A 54 -12.71 -0.17 -20.22
N ARG A 55 -11.87 0.35 -19.33
CA ARG A 55 -10.52 0.83 -19.65
C ARG A 55 -9.60 -0.32 -20.04
N ALA A 56 -8.72 -0.07 -21.01
CA ALA A 56 -7.65 -0.98 -21.36
C ALA A 56 -6.46 -0.91 -20.39
N ASP A 57 -6.22 0.27 -19.81
CA ASP A 57 -5.10 0.54 -18.93
C ASP A 57 -5.42 0.20 -17.46
N PRO A 58 -4.39 -0.11 -16.64
CA PRO A 58 -4.58 -0.48 -15.24
C PRO A 58 -5.39 0.54 -14.43
N ILE A 59 -6.25 0.03 -13.57
CA ILE A 59 -7.04 0.84 -12.64
C ILE A 59 -6.81 0.37 -11.21
N GLY A 60 -6.70 1.33 -10.31
CA GLY A 60 -6.66 1.12 -8.87
C GLY A 60 -7.72 1.95 -8.17
N ILE A 61 -7.99 1.59 -6.92
CA ILE A 61 -8.88 2.34 -6.05
C ILE A 61 -8.12 2.77 -4.81
N GLU A 62 -8.38 3.99 -4.34
CA GLU A 62 -7.99 4.47 -3.04
C GLU A 62 -9.17 4.41 -2.07
N LEU A 63 -8.96 3.74 -0.94
CA LEU A 63 -9.90 3.71 0.16
C LEU A 63 -9.47 4.69 1.25
N ALA A 64 -10.35 5.64 1.55
CA ALA A 64 -10.19 6.57 2.66
C ALA A 64 -10.31 5.84 4.00
N ALA A 65 -9.83 6.47 5.07
CA ALA A 65 -9.91 5.88 6.38
C ALA A 65 -11.35 5.71 6.87
N GLY A 66 -11.79 4.45 7.00
CA GLY A 66 -13.16 4.10 7.38
C GLY A 66 -13.92 3.38 6.28
N GLU A 67 -13.46 3.48 5.03
CA GLU A 67 -13.94 2.68 3.92
C GLU A 67 -13.33 1.27 4.00
N SER A 68 -14.11 0.29 3.54
CA SER A 68 -13.81 -1.14 3.73
C SER A 68 -13.55 -1.83 2.39
N PRO A 69 -12.55 -2.72 2.31
CA PRO A 69 -12.36 -3.58 1.14
C PRO A 69 -13.58 -4.43 0.75
N SER A 70 -14.53 -4.63 1.67
CA SER A 70 -15.81 -5.29 1.35
C SER A 70 -16.64 -4.54 0.32
N GLU A 71 -16.50 -3.22 0.23
CA GLU A 71 -17.27 -2.36 -0.69
C GLU A 71 -16.84 -2.52 -2.15
N ILE A 72 -15.63 -3.07 -2.37
CA ILE A 72 -15.05 -3.31 -3.69
C ILE A 72 -14.76 -4.80 -3.94
N ALA A 73 -15.26 -5.69 -3.08
CA ALA A 73 -14.88 -7.10 -3.07
C ALA A 73 -15.13 -7.81 -4.41
N ASP A 74 -16.27 -7.52 -5.05
CA ASP A 74 -16.66 -8.11 -6.33
C ASP A 74 -15.80 -7.59 -7.51
N ASP A 75 -15.11 -6.47 -7.31
CA ASP A 75 -14.32 -5.78 -8.31
C ASP A 75 -12.82 -6.04 -8.17
N LEU A 76 -12.36 -6.59 -7.05
CA LEU A 76 -10.94 -6.83 -6.75
C LEU A 76 -10.19 -7.61 -7.85
N GLY A 77 -10.89 -8.48 -8.60
CA GLY A 77 -10.29 -9.20 -9.72
C GLY A 77 -9.90 -8.34 -10.93
N ASN A 78 -10.47 -7.14 -11.04
CA ASN A 78 -10.21 -6.18 -12.11
C ASN A 78 -9.23 -5.07 -11.70
N LEU A 79 -8.95 -4.95 -10.40
CA LEU A 79 -8.08 -3.91 -9.88
C LEU A 79 -6.63 -4.36 -9.89
N SER A 80 -5.75 -3.49 -10.40
CA SER A 80 -4.31 -3.71 -10.32
C SER A 80 -3.72 -3.25 -8.99
N LEU A 81 -4.44 -2.37 -8.28
CA LEU A 81 -3.96 -1.69 -7.08
C LEU A 81 -5.11 -1.31 -6.14
N VAL A 82 -4.88 -1.46 -4.83
CA VAL A 82 -5.70 -0.84 -3.79
C VAL A 82 -4.78 0.01 -2.90
N ALA A 83 -4.97 1.33 -2.91
CA ALA A 83 -4.32 2.21 -1.94
C ALA A 83 -5.18 2.34 -0.69
N LEU A 84 -4.54 2.31 0.47
CA LEU A 84 -5.18 2.51 1.76
C LEU A 84 -4.59 3.77 2.39
N ASP A 85 -5.45 4.74 2.65
CA ASP A 85 -5.06 6.02 3.22
C ASP A 85 -4.80 5.92 4.72
N PHE A 86 -3.73 6.59 5.15
CA PHE A 86 -3.36 6.82 6.55
C PHE A 86 -3.45 8.33 6.84
N PRO A 87 -4.59 8.83 7.32
CA PRO A 87 -4.72 10.25 7.67
C PRO A 87 -3.78 10.67 8.80
N ALA A 88 -3.38 9.72 9.64
CA ALA A 88 -2.38 9.87 10.68
C ALA A 88 -1.66 8.53 10.89
N PHE A 89 -0.36 8.57 11.19
CA PHE A 89 0.46 7.37 11.44
C PHE A 89 -0.04 6.47 12.60
N SER A 90 -0.94 6.98 13.44
CA SER A 90 -1.55 6.27 14.56
C SER A 90 -2.86 5.57 14.19
N ASP A 91 -3.35 5.72 12.95
CA ASP A 91 -4.57 5.06 12.49
C ASP A 91 -4.31 3.62 12.04
N GLY A 92 -4.78 2.67 12.84
CA GLY A 92 -4.59 1.24 12.59
C GLY A 92 -5.59 0.62 11.59
N ARG A 93 -6.61 1.34 11.09
CA ARG A 93 -7.69 0.71 10.29
C ARG A 93 -7.17 0.12 8.98
N ALA A 94 -6.26 0.82 8.31
CA ALA A 94 -5.65 0.35 7.08
C ALA A 94 -4.85 -0.96 7.24
N PHE A 95 -4.30 -1.26 8.43
CA PHE A 95 -3.68 -2.58 8.69
C PHE A 95 -4.70 -3.71 8.62
N SER A 96 -5.90 -3.50 9.17
CA SER A 96 -6.98 -4.48 9.10
C SER A 96 -7.48 -4.65 7.66
N SER A 97 -7.60 -3.55 6.92
CA SER A 97 -7.96 -3.58 5.50
C SER A 97 -6.95 -4.35 4.64
N ALA A 98 -5.64 -4.15 4.86
CA ALA A 98 -4.60 -4.90 4.17
C ALA A 98 -4.68 -6.41 4.44
N ARG A 99 -4.89 -6.81 5.70
CA ARG A 99 -5.11 -8.22 6.03
C ARG A 99 -6.34 -8.79 5.33
N LEU A 100 -7.46 -8.06 5.32
CA LEU A 100 -8.67 -8.51 4.62
C LEU A 100 -8.42 -8.72 3.13
N LEU A 101 -7.73 -7.78 2.47
CA LEU A 101 -7.36 -7.88 1.06
C LEU A 101 -6.54 -9.16 0.80
N ARG A 102 -5.53 -9.47 1.61
CA ARG A 102 -4.66 -10.65 1.39
C ARG A 102 -5.26 -11.97 1.84
N GLU A 103 -5.81 -12.01 3.04
CA GLU A 103 -6.21 -13.26 3.70
C GLU A 103 -7.62 -13.70 3.29
N ARG A 104 -8.57 -12.76 3.22
CA ARG A 104 -9.97 -13.07 2.93
C ARG A 104 -10.29 -12.99 1.45
N TYR A 105 -9.87 -11.92 0.79
CA TYR A 105 -10.20 -11.69 -0.61
C TYR A 105 -9.11 -12.19 -1.57
N HIS A 106 -7.98 -12.65 -1.05
CA HIS A 106 -6.86 -13.18 -1.82
C HIS A 106 -6.38 -12.24 -2.93
N PHE A 107 -6.55 -10.92 -2.73
CA PHE A 107 -6.18 -9.90 -3.68
C PHE A 107 -4.69 -10.01 -4.02
N LYS A 108 -4.39 -10.05 -5.31
CA LYS A 108 -3.03 -10.26 -5.86
C LYS A 108 -2.39 -8.98 -6.41
N GLY A 109 -3.17 -7.92 -6.58
CA GLY A 109 -2.67 -6.62 -7.00
C GLY A 109 -1.85 -5.93 -5.91
N GLU A 110 -1.36 -4.75 -6.24
CA GLU A 110 -0.57 -3.92 -5.33
C GLU A 110 -1.42 -3.43 -4.15
N VAL A 111 -0.91 -3.53 -2.92
CA VAL A 111 -1.54 -2.90 -1.74
C VAL A 111 -0.62 -1.79 -1.28
N ARG A 112 -1.05 -0.56 -1.57
CA ARG A 112 -0.25 0.64 -1.39
C ARG A 112 -0.65 1.39 -0.14
N ALA A 113 0.32 1.78 0.68
CA ALA A 113 0.11 2.74 1.75
C ALA A 113 0.31 4.17 1.23
N VAL A 114 -0.63 5.06 1.53
CA VAL A 114 -0.58 6.49 1.17
C VAL A 114 -0.94 7.34 2.38
N GLY A 115 -0.57 8.63 2.37
CA GLY A 115 -0.80 9.54 3.48
C GLY A 115 0.40 9.61 4.44
N ASP A 116 0.11 9.64 5.74
CA ASP A 116 1.10 9.77 6.83
C ASP A 116 1.77 8.42 7.14
N VAL A 117 2.61 7.96 6.20
CA VAL A 117 3.34 6.68 6.26
C VAL A 117 4.73 6.90 6.85
N LEU A 118 5.00 6.26 7.98
CA LEU A 118 6.31 6.31 8.64
C LEU A 118 7.20 5.13 8.23
N LEU A 119 8.46 5.46 7.94
CA LEU A 119 9.50 4.53 7.53
C LEU A 119 9.70 3.39 8.54
N GLU A 120 9.62 3.70 9.83
CA GLU A 120 9.78 2.75 10.93
C GLU A 120 8.64 1.72 10.99
N GLN A 121 7.47 2.03 10.40
CA GLN A 121 6.32 1.13 10.38
C GLN A 121 6.33 0.17 9.18
N LEU A 122 7.14 0.44 8.15
CA LEU A 122 7.11 -0.29 6.87
C LEU A 122 7.27 -1.80 7.03
N HIS A 123 8.11 -2.25 7.96
CA HIS A 123 8.28 -3.67 8.23
C HIS A 123 7.00 -4.32 8.76
N PHE A 124 6.30 -3.67 9.68
CA PHE A 124 5.03 -4.16 10.18
C PHE A 124 3.95 -4.13 9.09
N MET A 125 3.94 -3.08 8.27
CA MET A 125 3.02 -2.97 7.14
C MET A 125 3.27 -4.09 6.11
N SER A 126 4.52 -4.39 5.79
CA SER A 126 4.87 -5.47 4.86
C SER A 126 4.35 -6.85 5.32
N ARG A 127 4.43 -7.12 6.64
CA ARG A 127 3.94 -8.37 7.23
C ARG A 127 2.43 -8.54 7.16
N VAL A 128 1.67 -7.45 7.08
CA VAL A 128 0.20 -7.51 6.99
C VAL A 128 -0.32 -7.45 5.56
N GLY A 129 0.55 -7.21 4.58
CA GLY A 129 0.20 -7.33 3.16
C GLY A 129 0.49 -6.12 2.29
N PHE A 130 1.01 -5.02 2.84
CA PHE A 130 1.46 -3.88 2.03
C PHE A 130 2.73 -4.23 1.25
N ASP A 131 2.79 -3.83 -0.01
CA ASP A 131 3.95 -4.07 -0.89
C ASP A 131 4.47 -2.79 -1.55
N SER A 132 3.78 -1.67 -1.36
CA SER A 132 4.07 -0.38 -1.96
C SER A 132 3.78 0.75 -0.99
N PHE A 133 4.64 1.77 -0.95
CA PHE A 133 4.58 2.86 0.02
C PHE A 133 4.90 4.18 -0.65
N VAL A 134 4.01 5.16 -0.50
CA VAL A 134 4.28 6.55 -0.86
C VAL A 134 4.88 7.23 0.35
N LEU A 135 6.15 7.64 0.25
CA LEU A 135 6.88 8.30 1.31
C LEU A 135 6.91 9.82 1.03
N ASP A 136 6.48 10.65 1.98
CA ASP A 136 6.68 12.11 1.91
C ASP A 136 8.06 12.43 2.52
N SER A 137 9.11 12.16 1.75
CA SER A 137 10.50 12.43 2.14
C SER A 137 11.24 13.20 1.05
N GLU A 138 12.19 14.04 1.46
CA GLU A 138 13.13 14.72 0.56
C GLU A 138 14.20 13.76 0.01
N ASP A 139 14.52 12.67 0.71
CA ASP A 139 15.46 11.63 0.29
C ASP A 139 14.99 10.22 0.71
N PRO A 140 13.93 9.69 0.06
CA PRO A 140 13.35 8.39 0.40
C PRO A 140 14.32 7.23 0.18
N VAL A 141 15.36 7.41 -0.65
CA VAL A 141 16.37 6.39 -0.92
C VAL A 141 17.30 6.24 0.29
N GLN A 142 17.85 7.34 0.80
CA GLN A 142 18.74 7.30 1.97
C GLN A 142 18.00 6.84 3.22
N GLU A 143 16.79 7.34 3.44
CA GLU A 143 15.94 6.89 4.54
C GLU A 143 15.69 5.38 4.46
N TRP A 144 15.29 4.85 3.30
CA TRP A 144 15.12 3.41 3.14
C TRP A 144 16.39 2.59 3.41
N LEU A 145 17.56 3.07 2.99
CA LEU A 145 18.83 2.38 3.26
C LEU A 145 19.12 2.33 4.77
N ILE A 146 18.88 3.43 5.48
CA ILE A 146 19.03 3.51 6.94
C ILE A 146 18.05 2.56 7.63
N ALA A 147 16.78 2.58 7.24
CA ALA A 147 15.77 1.70 7.81
C ALA A 147 16.03 0.22 7.52
N GLN A 148 16.57 -0.15 6.34
CA GLN A 148 16.96 -1.53 6.07
C GLN A 148 18.06 -2.02 7.01
N ASP A 149 19.04 -1.18 7.34
CA ASP A 149 20.12 -1.54 8.27
C ASP A 149 19.57 -1.74 9.69
N ASP A 150 18.65 -0.89 10.13
CA ASP A 150 17.95 -1.07 11.41
C ASP A 150 17.06 -2.32 11.39
N LEU A 151 16.33 -2.60 10.32
CA LEU A 151 15.52 -3.81 10.19
C LEU A 151 16.38 -5.09 10.18
N ASN A 152 17.59 -5.05 9.62
CA ASN A 152 18.56 -6.16 9.66
C ASN A 152 19.14 -6.38 11.07
N LEU A 153 19.29 -5.33 11.89
CA LEU A 153 19.77 -5.44 13.28
C LEU A 153 18.74 -6.09 14.22
N TRP A 154 17.44 -5.97 13.92
CA TRP A 154 16.37 -6.63 14.69
C TRP A 154 15.98 -8.02 14.16
N TYR A 155 16.52 -8.41 12.99
CA TYR A 155 16.45 -9.76 12.46
C TYR A 155 17.51 -10.65 13.12
N GLN A 156 17.42 -10.85 14.44
CA GLN A 156 17.98 -12.07 15.01
C GLN A 156 17.23 -13.26 14.38
N PRO A 157 17.93 -14.19 13.70
CA PRO A 157 17.29 -15.28 12.98
C PRO A 157 16.80 -16.32 13.98
N THR A 158 15.50 -16.63 13.98
CA THR A 158 15.01 -17.90 14.51
C THR A 158 13.89 -18.47 13.65
N GLU A 159 14.22 -18.85 12.43
CA GLU A 159 13.68 -20.06 11.82
C GLU A 159 14.75 -20.75 10.95
N ASP A 160 15.94 -20.94 11.52
CA ASP A 160 16.95 -21.87 10.98
C ASP A 160 17.39 -22.80 12.11
N GLY A 161 16.58 -23.85 12.35
CA GLY A 161 17.00 -25.15 12.92
C GLY A 161 17.77 -25.22 14.25
N ARG A 162 17.91 -24.14 15.03
CA ARG A 162 18.74 -24.15 16.25
C ARG A 162 17.95 -24.64 17.46
N ILE A 163 18.56 -25.60 18.15
CA ILE A 163 18.08 -26.26 19.38
C ILE A 163 17.75 -25.21 20.44
N THR A 164 16.51 -25.24 20.95
CA THR A 164 16.03 -24.32 22.00
C THR A 164 16.74 -24.55 23.34
N VAL A 165 16.83 -23.51 24.19
CA VAL A 165 17.39 -23.62 25.57
C VAL A 165 16.66 -24.69 26.40
N ARG A 166 15.38 -24.95 26.09
CA ARG A 166 14.58 -26.02 26.71
C ARG A 166 15.08 -27.42 26.37
N GLN A 167 15.69 -27.61 25.20
CA GLN A 167 16.28 -28.87 24.75
C GLN A 167 17.72 -29.09 25.29
N LYS A 168 18.44 -28.03 25.68
CA LYS A 168 19.77 -28.14 26.34
C LYS A 168 19.73 -28.51 27.83
N ARG A 169 18.54 -28.64 28.45
CA ARG A 169 18.38 -28.96 29.89
C ARG A 169 17.88 -30.39 30.16
N ARG A 170 17.77 -31.23 29.12
CA ARG A 170 17.55 -32.67 29.23
C ARG A 170 18.60 -33.39 28.40
N GLY A 171 19.82 -33.38 28.93
CA GLY A 171 20.97 -34.15 28.49
C GLY A 171 21.90 -34.29 29.68
#